data_AF-A0A348D6X6-F1
#
_entry.id   AF-A0A348D6X6-F1
#
_cell.length_a   1.000
_cell.length_b   1.000
_cell.length_c   1.000
_cell.angle_alpha   90.00
_cell.angle_beta   90.00
_cell.angle_gamma   90.00
#
_symmetry.space_group_name_H-M   'P 1'
#
loop_
_entity.id
_entity.type
_entity.pdbx_description
1 polymer ?
#
loop_
_entity_poly.entity_id
_entity_poly.type
_entity_poly.pdbx_seq_one_letter_code
_entity_poly.pdbx_strand_id
1 'polypeptide(L)'
;MAQAKIAATDDNFDASRATSSRKKGFMGLAAAIVIAAVGYGLWYYFVGSRYVSTDNAYSAAEVAEVTPSVTGIVQTVNVVDTQAVKQGDVLVQLDDTDARLALAQAEANLGQSRRRVSSYMATDEGLAAQVKAREADETQAQARLVAAQSDFTKAQVDLKRREALAKSGAVSGEELTNARNAMAQAESNLNVAKAAAAQATANRLSTIGAKKANAALTINATVETNPEVMLAKAKVEQAQVDLARTVIKAPVDGVIARRQVQVGQRVQNGERLMSVVPLHDVHVDANFKEVELRHVKIGQPVEVTADIYGDKVVYHGVVSGVSGGTGSAFSMIPAQNATGNWIKVVQRLPLRITLDKSELAKHPLQVGLSMIATIDTRKIKKLNTSDSEGLATARQD
;
A
#
# COMPACT_ATOMS: atom_id res chain seq x y z
N MET A 1 41.09 -35.96 118.26
CA MET A 1 39.74 -35.52 117.86
C MET A 1 39.82 -34.11 117.28
N ALA A 2 38.94 -33.79 116.33
CA ALA A 2 38.74 -32.52 115.62
C ALA A 2 39.72 -32.27 114.44
N GLN A 3 39.46 -32.82 113.25
CA GLN A 3 38.50 -32.40 112.19
C GLN A 3 39.02 -31.27 111.30
N ALA A 4 39.19 -31.63 110.02
CA ALA A 4 39.37 -30.74 108.89
C ALA A 4 38.17 -29.79 108.73
N LYS A 5 38.43 -28.54 108.33
CA LYS A 5 37.40 -27.64 107.81
C LYS A 5 37.81 -27.19 106.41
N ILE A 6 37.14 -27.79 105.43
CA ILE A 6 37.11 -27.36 104.04
C ILE A 6 36.43 -25.98 104.01
N ALA A 7 37.10 -25.00 103.43
CA ALA A 7 36.51 -23.69 103.18
C ALA A 7 35.58 -23.79 101.96
N ALA A 8 34.28 -23.89 102.21
CA ALA A 8 33.25 -23.55 101.24
C ALA A 8 32.86 -22.09 101.48
N THR A 9 32.91 -21.27 100.44
CA THR A 9 32.27 -19.94 100.44
C THR A 9 31.68 -19.71 99.07
N ASP A 10 30.45 -20.20 98.94
CA ASP A 10 29.27 -19.60 98.32
C ASP A 10 29.52 -18.51 97.26
N ASP A 11 29.51 -18.94 95.99
CA ASP A 11 29.19 -18.07 94.84
C ASP A 11 27.73 -17.61 94.96
N ASN A 12 27.51 -16.53 95.72
CA ASN A 12 26.21 -15.90 95.83
C ASN A 12 25.93 -15.14 94.52
N PHE A 13 25.16 -15.76 93.62
CA PHE A 13 24.76 -15.18 92.34
C PHE A 13 23.90 -13.93 92.58
N ASP A 14 24.48 -12.75 92.43
CA ASP A 14 23.80 -11.45 92.61
C ASP A 14 22.73 -11.24 91.52
N ALA A 15 21.53 -11.73 91.77
CA ALA A 15 20.38 -11.65 90.87
C ALA A 15 19.98 -10.19 90.53
N SER A 16 20.38 -9.23 91.36
CA SER A 16 20.08 -7.79 91.18
C SER A 16 20.99 -7.13 90.13
N ARG A 17 22.28 -7.49 90.10
CA ARG A 17 23.22 -7.06 89.04
C ARG A 17 22.91 -7.72 87.70
N ALA A 18 22.50 -8.99 87.70
CA ALA A 18 22.14 -9.73 86.50
C ALA A 18 20.88 -9.14 85.80
N THR A 19 19.89 -8.66 86.57
CA THR A 19 18.67 -8.04 86.02
C THR A 19 18.89 -6.62 85.47
N SER A 20 19.75 -5.81 86.10
CA SER A 20 20.12 -4.47 85.61
C SER A 20 21.00 -4.54 84.34
N SER A 21 21.96 -5.46 84.32
CA SER A 21 22.81 -5.75 83.15
C SER A 21 21.98 -6.26 81.96
N ARG A 22 21.05 -7.20 82.19
CA ARG A 22 20.12 -7.68 81.15
C ARG A 22 19.20 -6.56 80.64
N LYS A 23 18.67 -5.70 81.51
CA LYS A 23 17.85 -4.53 81.08
C LYS A 23 18.64 -3.58 80.18
N LYS A 24 19.91 -3.28 80.50
CA LYS A 24 20.77 -2.44 79.64
C LYS A 24 21.10 -3.11 78.31
N GLY A 25 21.34 -4.44 78.31
CA GLY A 25 21.55 -5.22 77.09
C GLY A 25 20.31 -5.29 76.20
N PHE A 26 19.13 -5.54 76.77
CA PHE A 26 17.85 -5.52 76.04
C PHE A 26 17.50 -4.12 75.53
N MET A 27 17.81 -3.06 76.28
CA MET A 27 17.59 -1.69 75.84
C MET A 27 18.56 -1.30 74.70
N GLY A 28 19.80 -1.78 74.73
CA GLY A 28 20.75 -1.64 73.63
C GLY A 28 20.32 -2.39 72.37
N LEU A 29 19.82 -3.63 72.53
CA LEU A 29 19.27 -4.42 71.42
C LEU A 29 18.01 -3.78 70.84
N ALA A 30 17.09 -3.29 71.68
CA ALA A 30 15.90 -2.58 71.25
C ALA A 30 16.26 -1.30 70.47
N ALA A 31 17.23 -0.53 70.95
CA ALA A 31 17.74 0.65 70.23
C ALA A 31 18.36 0.27 68.88
N ALA A 32 19.14 -0.82 68.80
CA ALA A 32 19.71 -1.30 67.54
C ALA A 32 18.63 -1.74 66.53
N ILE A 33 17.57 -2.42 67.00
CA ILE A 33 16.43 -2.81 66.15
C ILE A 33 15.68 -1.59 65.66
N VAL A 34 15.44 -0.59 66.51
CA VAL A 34 14.80 0.67 66.10
C VAL A 34 15.65 1.40 65.07
N ILE A 35 16.97 1.48 65.25
CA ILE A 35 17.87 2.11 64.27
C ILE A 35 17.88 1.34 62.95
N ALA A 36 17.93 0.00 62.98
CA ALA A 36 17.84 -0.82 61.77
C ALA A 36 16.49 -0.68 61.07
N ALA A 37 15.39 -0.61 61.83
CA ALA A 37 14.05 -0.40 61.28
C ALA A 37 13.86 1.01 60.69
N VAL A 38 14.40 2.03 61.34
CA VAL A 38 14.41 3.42 60.81
C VAL A 38 15.31 3.51 59.58
N GLY A 39 16.50 2.89 59.61
CA GLY A 39 17.41 2.84 58.47
C GLY A 39 16.79 2.12 57.27
N TYR A 40 16.16 0.96 57.49
CA TYR A 40 15.42 0.24 56.47
C TYR A 40 14.19 1.03 55.98
N GLY A 41 13.45 1.66 56.89
CA GLY A 41 12.29 2.49 56.54
C GLY A 41 12.67 3.69 55.68
N LEU A 42 13.77 4.37 56.01
CA LEU A 42 14.33 5.46 55.21
C LEU A 42 14.82 4.95 53.86
N TRP A 43 15.56 3.83 53.81
CA TRP A 43 16.00 3.24 52.55
C TRP A 43 14.83 2.81 51.65
N TYR A 44 13.80 2.19 52.22
CA TYR A 44 12.59 1.81 51.50
C TYR A 44 11.83 3.04 50.99
N TYR A 45 11.70 4.07 51.81
CA TYR A 45 11.01 5.30 51.44
C TYR A 45 11.74 6.08 50.34
N PHE A 46 13.08 6.18 50.42
CA PHE A 46 13.88 6.96 49.48
C PHE A 46 14.33 6.20 48.23
N VAL A 47 14.55 4.88 48.33
CA VAL A 47 15.15 4.05 47.26
C VAL A 47 14.19 2.93 46.84
N GLY A 48 13.79 2.05 47.75
CA GLY A 48 13.05 0.83 47.41
C GLY A 48 11.66 1.08 46.79
N SER A 49 10.93 2.09 47.25
CA SER A 49 9.59 2.45 46.75
C SER A 49 9.58 3.09 45.36
N ARG A 50 10.76 3.34 44.79
CA ARG A 50 10.93 4.15 43.58
C ARG A 50 11.29 3.34 42.34
N TYR A 51 11.50 2.03 42.49
CA TYR A 51 11.73 1.11 41.39
C TYR A 51 10.64 0.06 41.35
N VAL A 52 10.22 -0.28 40.14
CA VAL A 52 9.24 -1.35 39.92
C VAL A 52 9.87 -2.34 38.95
N SER A 53 10.09 -3.57 39.42
CA SER A 53 10.70 -4.63 38.61
C SER A 53 9.71 -5.74 38.32
N THR A 54 9.79 -6.33 37.13
CA THR A 54 9.09 -7.55 36.76
C THR A 54 10.05 -8.51 36.07
N ASP A 55 9.90 -9.79 36.37
CA ASP A 55 10.54 -10.93 35.69
C ASP A 55 9.68 -11.47 34.55
N ASN A 56 8.47 -10.94 34.37
CA ASN A 56 7.53 -11.37 33.34
C ASN A 56 7.58 -10.44 32.13
N ALA A 57 8.77 -10.29 31.54
CA ALA A 57 8.99 -9.50 30.34
C ALA A 57 9.57 -10.36 29.20
N TYR A 58 9.12 -10.11 27.98
CA TYR A 58 9.59 -10.81 26.79
C TYR A 58 9.96 -9.83 25.70
N SER A 59 11.00 -10.14 24.93
CA SER A 59 11.29 -9.43 23.68
C SER A 59 10.21 -9.73 22.64
N ALA A 60 9.77 -8.71 21.93
CA ALA A 60 8.76 -8.80 20.90
C ALA A 60 9.15 -7.87 19.73
N ALA A 61 8.67 -8.19 18.53
CA ALA A 61 8.89 -7.37 17.34
C ALA A 61 7.67 -7.48 16.44
N GLU A 62 7.42 -6.44 15.64
CA GLU A 62 6.40 -6.50 14.59
C GLU A 62 6.90 -7.44 13.49
N VAL A 63 6.23 -8.57 13.31
CA VAL A 63 6.65 -9.62 12.38
C VAL A 63 6.09 -9.33 11.00
N ALA A 64 6.96 -9.21 9.99
CA ALA A 64 6.54 -9.04 8.61
C ALA A 64 6.21 -10.40 7.99
N GLU A 65 4.95 -10.60 7.60
CA GLU A 65 4.52 -11.80 6.88
C GLU A 65 4.74 -11.63 5.38
N VAL A 66 5.41 -12.60 4.77
CA VAL A 66 5.66 -12.64 3.34
C VAL A 66 4.61 -13.53 2.68
N THR A 67 3.76 -12.90 1.87
CA THR A 67 2.69 -13.54 1.11
C THR A 67 2.87 -13.26 -0.38
N PRO A 68 2.52 -14.20 -1.28
CA PRO A 68 2.59 -13.97 -2.71
C PRO A 68 1.39 -13.12 -3.16
N SER A 69 1.60 -12.21 -4.11
CA SER A 69 0.50 -11.45 -4.74
C SER A 69 -0.09 -12.15 -5.97
N VAL A 70 0.59 -13.19 -6.47
CA VAL A 70 0.18 -13.99 -7.63
C VAL A 70 0.20 -15.48 -7.28
N THR A 71 -0.70 -16.25 -7.88
CA THR A 71 -0.72 -17.70 -7.74
C THR A 71 0.33 -18.33 -8.65
N GLY A 72 1.04 -19.34 -8.17
CA GLY A 72 2.07 -20.01 -8.97
C GLY A 72 2.64 -21.25 -8.29
N ILE A 73 3.49 -21.97 -9.03
CA ILE A 73 4.28 -23.09 -8.49
C ILE A 73 5.62 -22.53 -8.04
N VAL A 74 6.08 -22.92 -6.85
CA VAL A 74 7.37 -22.49 -6.32
C VAL A 74 8.49 -23.18 -7.08
N GLN A 75 9.27 -22.40 -7.83
CA GLN A 75 10.40 -22.88 -8.61
C GLN A 75 11.64 -23.01 -7.72
N THR A 76 11.96 -21.98 -6.94
CA THR A 76 13.11 -21.99 -6.02
C THR A 76 12.79 -21.27 -4.72
N VAL A 77 13.38 -21.75 -3.62
CA VAL A 77 13.39 -21.07 -2.34
C VAL A 77 14.85 -20.81 -1.97
N ASN A 78 15.24 -19.53 -1.95
CA ASN A 78 16.64 -19.10 -1.84
C ASN A 78 17.10 -18.88 -0.40
N VAL A 79 16.22 -19.12 0.57
CA VAL A 79 16.48 -18.86 1.99
C VAL A 79 16.13 -20.06 2.86
N VAL A 80 16.83 -20.17 3.98
CA VAL A 80 16.59 -21.15 5.03
C VAL A 80 16.11 -20.47 6.32
N ASP A 81 15.49 -21.24 7.22
CA ASP A 81 15.16 -20.74 8.55
C ASP A 81 16.43 -20.25 9.27
N THR A 82 16.30 -19.22 10.10
CA THR A 82 17.38 -18.55 10.85
C THR A 82 18.38 -17.73 10.01
N GLN A 83 18.21 -17.66 8.69
CA GLN A 83 19.06 -16.85 7.83
C GLN A 83 18.72 -15.36 7.94
N ALA A 84 19.77 -14.52 8.01
CA ALA A 84 19.63 -13.06 7.90
C ALA A 84 19.45 -12.65 6.43
N VAL A 85 18.50 -11.74 6.19
CA VAL A 85 18.15 -11.21 4.88
C VAL A 85 18.06 -9.69 4.92
N LYS A 86 18.35 -9.05 3.79
CA LYS A 86 18.16 -7.61 3.61
C LYS A 86 16.91 -7.31 2.81
N GLN A 87 16.38 -6.10 2.98
CA GLN A 87 15.26 -5.61 2.18
C GLN A 87 15.61 -5.72 0.69
N GLY A 88 14.70 -6.33 -0.08
CA GLY A 88 14.87 -6.54 -1.52
C GLY A 88 15.56 -7.86 -1.91
N ASP A 89 16.11 -8.61 -0.96
CA ASP A 89 16.66 -9.94 -1.23
C ASP A 89 15.57 -10.88 -1.76
N VAL A 90 15.90 -11.68 -2.76
CA VAL A 90 14.95 -12.62 -3.38
C VAL A 90 14.79 -13.85 -2.49
N LEU A 91 13.60 -14.04 -1.94
CA LEU A 91 13.28 -15.13 -1.01
C LEU A 91 12.75 -16.37 -1.75
N VAL A 92 11.77 -16.15 -2.63
CA VAL A 92 11.07 -17.21 -3.37
C VAL A 92 10.89 -16.75 -4.81
N GLN A 93 11.12 -17.66 -5.74
CA GLN A 93 10.76 -17.46 -7.15
C GLN A 93 9.68 -18.46 -7.52
N LEU A 94 8.59 -17.94 -8.07
CA LEU A 94 7.54 -18.73 -8.68
C LEU A 94 7.90 -18.99 -10.15
N ASP A 95 7.39 -20.08 -10.71
CA ASP A 95 7.48 -20.35 -12.15
C ASP A 95 6.85 -19.20 -12.92
N ASP A 96 7.67 -18.52 -13.74
CA ASP A 96 7.31 -17.33 -14.47
C ASP A 96 6.82 -17.61 -15.90
N THR A 97 6.76 -18.88 -16.31
CA THR A 97 6.45 -19.28 -17.69
C THR A 97 5.12 -18.70 -18.18
N ASP A 98 4.06 -18.84 -17.38
CA ASP A 98 2.73 -18.33 -17.71
C ASP A 98 2.71 -16.79 -17.73
N ALA A 99 3.39 -16.14 -16.80
CA ALA A 99 3.46 -14.68 -16.71
C ALA A 99 4.25 -14.08 -17.89
N ARG A 100 5.35 -14.73 -18.30
CA ARG A 100 6.12 -14.35 -19.50
C ARG A 100 5.32 -14.53 -20.77
N LEU A 101 4.56 -15.62 -20.89
CA LEU A 101 3.69 -15.85 -22.04
C LEU A 101 2.56 -14.80 -22.09
N ALA A 102 1.96 -14.48 -20.94
CA ALA A 102 0.95 -13.43 -20.83
C ALA A 102 1.50 -12.05 -21.23
N LEU A 103 2.73 -11.72 -20.82
CA LEU A 103 3.41 -10.49 -21.25
C LEU A 103 3.63 -10.47 -22.77
N ALA A 104 4.18 -11.54 -23.35
CA ALA A 104 4.39 -11.63 -24.79
C ALA A 104 3.07 -11.50 -25.58
N GLN A 105 1.99 -12.10 -25.08
CA GLN A 105 0.65 -11.97 -25.68
C GLN A 105 0.12 -10.53 -25.57
N ALA A 106 0.33 -9.85 -24.44
CA ALA A 106 -0.07 -8.46 -24.25
C ALA A 106 0.72 -7.52 -25.18
N GLU A 107 2.02 -7.74 -25.35
CA GLU A 107 2.88 -6.96 -26.27
C GLU A 107 2.45 -7.16 -27.73
N ALA A 108 2.15 -8.39 -28.13
CA ALA A 108 1.60 -8.67 -29.46
C ALA A 108 0.28 -7.95 -29.70
N ASN A 109 -0.62 -7.95 -28.71
CA ASN A 109 -1.89 -7.24 -28.75
C ASN A 109 -1.70 -5.72 -28.85
N LEU A 110 -0.75 -5.14 -28.11
CA LEU A 110 -0.39 -3.72 -28.24
C LEU A 110 0.10 -3.38 -29.65
N GLY A 111 0.95 -4.23 -30.23
CA GLY A 111 1.39 -4.09 -31.62
C GLY A 111 0.22 -4.16 -32.62
N GLN A 112 -0.75 -5.04 -32.39
CA GLN A 112 -1.96 -5.13 -33.20
C GLN A 112 -2.83 -3.86 -33.08
N SER A 113 -3.06 -3.35 -31.86
CA SER A 113 -3.84 -2.13 -31.64
C SER A 113 -3.18 -0.91 -32.30
N ARG A 114 -1.86 -0.76 -32.18
CA ARG A 114 -1.11 0.32 -32.84
C ARG A 114 -1.27 0.28 -34.36
N ARG A 115 -1.15 -0.91 -34.98
CA ARG A 115 -1.36 -1.08 -36.42
C ARG A 115 -2.80 -0.77 -36.83
N ARG A 116 -3.79 -1.16 -36.03
CA ARG A 116 -5.20 -0.87 -36.28
C ARG A 116 -5.47 0.64 -36.27
N VAL A 117 -5.01 1.36 -35.26
CA VAL A 117 -5.18 2.83 -35.20
C VAL A 117 -4.44 3.53 -36.34
N SER A 118 -3.23 3.06 -36.66
CA SER A 118 -2.48 3.56 -37.82
C SER A 118 -3.26 3.36 -39.13
N SER A 119 -3.99 2.24 -39.26
CA SER A 119 -4.85 1.99 -40.42
C SER A 119 -6.03 2.97 -40.49
N TYR A 120 -6.64 3.34 -39.36
CA TYR A 120 -7.71 4.35 -39.34
C TYR A 120 -7.23 5.73 -39.79
N MET A 121 -6.03 6.12 -39.38
CA MET A 121 -5.41 7.37 -39.81
C MET A 121 -5.09 7.37 -41.31
N ALA A 122 -4.52 6.27 -41.82
CA ALA A 122 -4.26 6.11 -43.25
C ALA A 122 -5.56 6.10 -44.08
N THR A 123 -6.64 5.49 -43.57
CA THR A 123 -7.96 5.53 -44.20
C THR A 123 -8.55 6.95 -44.19
N ASP A 124 -8.36 7.74 -43.13
CA ASP A 124 -8.82 9.14 -43.09
C ASP A 124 -8.11 10.00 -44.14
N GLU A 125 -6.80 9.80 -44.32
CA GLU A 125 -6.01 10.47 -45.35
C GLU A 125 -6.50 10.11 -46.77
N GLY A 126 -6.75 8.83 -47.02
CA GLY A 126 -7.33 8.35 -48.28
C GLY A 126 -8.72 8.95 -48.55
N LEU A 127 -9.58 9.00 -47.53
CA LEU A 127 -10.90 9.63 -47.62
C LEU A 127 -10.80 11.16 -47.83
N ALA A 128 -9.81 11.83 -47.24
CA ALA A 128 -9.56 13.25 -47.49
C ALA A 128 -9.20 13.51 -48.96
N ALA A 129 -8.34 12.68 -49.54
CA ALA A 129 -8.01 12.74 -50.96
C ALA A 129 -9.24 12.45 -51.84
N GLN A 130 -10.08 11.49 -51.45
CA GLN A 130 -11.32 11.18 -52.17
C GLN A 130 -12.33 12.34 -52.13
N VAL A 131 -12.46 13.03 -50.98
CA VAL A 131 -13.31 14.24 -50.88
C VAL A 131 -12.82 15.32 -51.84
N LYS A 132 -11.50 15.57 -51.91
CA LYS A 132 -10.93 16.54 -52.86
C LYS A 132 -11.20 16.15 -54.32
N ALA A 133 -11.12 14.86 -54.66
CA ALA A 133 -11.49 14.37 -55.99
C ALA A 133 -12.98 14.61 -56.29
N ARG A 134 -13.88 14.34 -55.34
CA ARG A 134 -15.32 14.60 -55.50
C ARG A 134 -15.67 16.08 -55.58
N GLU A 135 -14.90 16.93 -54.92
CA GLU A 135 -15.02 18.39 -55.03
C GLU A 135 -14.65 18.89 -56.44
N ALA A 136 -13.62 18.30 -57.05
CA ALA A 136 -13.28 18.58 -58.44
C ALA A 136 -14.38 18.09 -59.41
N ASP A 137 -14.94 16.89 -59.19
CA ASP A 137 -16.07 16.36 -59.97
C ASP A 137 -17.31 17.28 -59.87
N GLU A 138 -17.63 17.76 -58.66
CA GLU A 138 -18.73 18.71 -58.42
C GLU A 138 -18.48 20.04 -59.15
N THR A 139 -17.26 20.57 -59.07
CA THR A 139 -16.89 21.81 -59.78
C THR A 139 -17.06 21.67 -61.29
N GLN A 140 -16.66 20.52 -61.85
CA GLN A 140 -16.85 20.24 -63.27
C GLN A 140 -18.33 20.14 -63.65
N ALA A 141 -19.15 19.44 -62.85
CA ALA A 141 -20.58 19.32 -63.09
C ALA A 141 -21.29 20.68 -63.00
N GLN A 142 -20.88 21.51 -62.04
CA GLN A 142 -21.40 22.87 -61.88
C GLN A 142 -21.03 23.78 -63.06
N ALA A 143 -19.81 23.67 -63.59
CA ALA A 143 -19.41 24.39 -64.80
C ALA A 143 -20.27 24.00 -66.02
N ARG A 144 -20.58 22.71 -66.18
CA ARG A 144 -21.49 22.23 -67.24
C ARG A 144 -22.92 22.73 -67.06
N LEU A 145 -23.41 22.81 -65.82
CA LEU A 145 -24.71 23.40 -65.50
C LEU A 145 -24.77 24.89 -65.90
N VAL A 146 -23.73 25.66 -65.61
CA VAL A 146 -23.65 27.08 -66.01
C VAL A 146 -23.63 27.24 -67.53
N ALA A 147 -22.89 26.38 -68.25
CA ALA A 147 -22.89 26.37 -69.71
C ALA A 147 -24.28 26.06 -70.29
N ALA A 148 -24.92 24.98 -69.83
CA ALA A 148 -26.27 24.59 -70.28
C ALA A 148 -27.32 25.66 -69.95
N GLN A 149 -27.17 26.35 -68.81
CA GLN A 149 -28.03 27.47 -68.44
C GLN A 149 -27.87 28.65 -69.39
N SER A 150 -26.64 28.94 -69.80
CA SER A 150 -26.34 30.01 -70.77
C SER A 150 -26.94 29.68 -72.15
N ASP A 151 -26.82 28.43 -72.60
CA ASP A 151 -27.40 27.96 -73.87
C ASP A 151 -28.94 28.02 -73.84
N PHE A 152 -29.56 27.62 -72.74
CA PHE A 152 -31.01 27.73 -72.55
C PHE A 152 -31.46 29.20 -72.61
N THR A 153 -30.78 30.11 -71.90
CA THR A 153 -31.10 31.54 -71.93
C THR A 153 -30.96 32.11 -73.34
N LYS A 154 -29.90 31.73 -74.08
CA LYS A 154 -29.72 32.14 -75.47
C LYS A 154 -30.88 31.65 -76.37
N ALA A 155 -31.20 30.35 -76.30
CA ALA A 155 -32.28 29.76 -77.09
C ALA A 155 -33.65 30.37 -76.75
N GLN A 156 -33.89 30.68 -75.48
CA GLN A 156 -35.11 31.35 -75.02
C GLN A 156 -35.23 32.78 -75.57
N VAL A 157 -34.13 33.55 -75.54
CA VAL A 157 -34.11 34.91 -76.09
C VAL A 157 -34.32 34.89 -77.60
N ASP A 158 -33.66 33.96 -78.31
CA ASP A 158 -33.79 33.84 -79.77
C ASP A 158 -35.20 33.42 -80.18
N LEU A 159 -35.85 32.50 -79.45
CA LEU A 159 -37.26 32.15 -79.67
C LEU A 159 -38.17 33.36 -79.47
N LYS A 160 -38.04 34.08 -78.35
CA LYS A 160 -38.85 35.28 -78.06
C LYS A 160 -38.69 36.34 -79.15
N ARG A 161 -37.46 36.55 -79.65
CA ARG A 161 -37.17 37.49 -80.72
C ARG A 161 -37.88 37.08 -82.03
N ARG A 162 -37.80 35.80 -82.40
CA ARG A 162 -38.44 35.26 -83.62
C ARG A 162 -39.97 35.26 -83.52
N GLU A 163 -40.54 34.97 -82.35
CA GLU A 163 -41.98 35.05 -82.09
C GLU A 163 -42.53 36.47 -82.24
N ALA A 164 -41.80 37.48 -81.77
CA ALA A 164 -42.17 38.87 -81.97
C ALA A 164 -42.15 39.29 -83.45
N LEU A 165 -41.14 38.86 -84.22
CA LEU A 165 -40.98 39.16 -85.64
C LEU A 165 -41.92 38.35 -86.55
N ALA A 166 -42.39 37.18 -86.12
CA ALA A 166 -43.37 36.39 -86.87
C ALA A 166 -44.71 37.13 -87.04
N LYS A 167 -45.08 38.00 -86.09
CA LYS A 167 -46.32 38.80 -86.15
C LYS A 167 -46.31 39.86 -87.26
N SER A 168 -45.13 40.32 -87.67
CA SER A 168 -44.97 41.27 -88.78
C SER A 168 -44.67 40.59 -90.12
N GLY A 169 -44.70 39.25 -90.18
CA GLY A 169 -44.43 38.46 -91.40
C GLY A 169 -42.94 38.35 -91.77
N ALA A 170 -42.03 38.78 -90.88
CA ALA A 170 -40.60 38.88 -91.18
C ALA A 170 -39.80 37.57 -90.99
N VAL A 171 -40.45 36.46 -90.60
CA VAL A 171 -39.82 35.17 -90.26
C VAL A 171 -40.70 34.03 -90.77
N SER A 172 -40.10 32.95 -91.28
CA SER A 172 -40.88 31.81 -91.79
C SER A 172 -41.43 30.91 -90.66
N GLY A 173 -42.51 30.17 -90.94
CA GLY A 173 -43.06 29.20 -89.97
C GLY A 173 -42.10 28.04 -89.64
N GLU A 174 -41.22 27.70 -90.59
CA GLU A 174 -40.14 26.73 -90.40
C GLU A 174 -39.09 27.26 -89.42
N GLU A 175 -38.66 28.51 -89.58
CA GLU A 175 -37.70 29.17 -88.69
C GLU A 175 -38.20 29.29 -87.25
N LEU A 176 -39.51 29.48 -87.06
CA LEU A 176 -40.16 29.49 -85.76
C LEU A 176 -40.18 28.08 -85.12
N THR A 177 -40.49 27.06 -85.92
CA THR A 177 -40.50 25.66 -85.46
C THR A 177 -39.09 25.20 -85.08
N ASN A 178 -38.08 25.56 -85.88
CA ASN A 178 -36.67 25.28 -85.57
C ASN A 178 -36.23 25.96 -84.27
N ALA A 179 -36.66 27.21 -84.02
CA ALA A 179 -36.37 27.91 -82.77
C ALA A 179 -37.04 27.25 -81.55
N ARG A 180 -38.29 26.77 -81.68
CA ARG A 180 -38.96 26.01 -80.61
C ARG A 180 -38.25 24.71 -80.31
N ASN A 181 -37.88 23.94 -81.34
CA ASN A 181 -37.15 22.69 -81.19
C ASN A 181 -35.77 22.92 -80.52
N ALA A 182 -35.07 24.00 -80.91
CA ALA A 182 -33.80 24.37 -80.29
C ALA A 182 -33.96 24.75 -78.81
N MET A 183 -35.02 25.48 -78.44
CA MET A 183 -35.32 25.76 -77.03
C MET A 183 -35.63 24.47 -76.25
N ALA A 184 -36.49 23.60 -76.78
CA ALA A 184 -36.85 22.34 -76.13
C ALA A 184 -35.63 21.42 -75.93
N GLN A 185 -34.71 21.39 -76.90
CA GLN A 185 -33.44 20.68 -76.76
C GLN A 185 -32.54 21.31 -75.68
N ALA A 186 -32.43 22.64 -75.65
CA ALA A 186 -31.64 23.34 -74.63
C ALA A 186 -32.21 23.13 -73.22
N GLU A 187 -33.53 23.09 -73.08
CA GLU A 187 -34.23 22.78 -71.83
C GLU A 187 -33.93 21.34 -71.37
N SER A 188 -33.99 20.38 -72.29
CA SER A 188 -33.64 18.98 -71.99
C SER A 188 -32.18 18.84 -71.53
N ASN A 189 -31.25 19.53 -72.20
CA ASN A 189 -29.84 19.56 -71.83
C ASN A 189 -29.60 20.21 -70.46
N LEU A 190 -30.33 21.29 -70.15
CA LEU A 190 -30.29 21.93 -68.83
C LEU A 190 -30.76 20.98 -67.73
N ASN A 191 -31.86 20.25 -67.96
CA ASN A 191 -32.38 19.28 -66.99
C ASN A 191 -31.37 18.15 -66.73
N VAL A 192 -30.71 17.64 -67.77
CA VAL A 192 -29.63 16.64 -67.64
C VAL A 192 -28.45 17.21 -66.83
N ALA A 193 -28.02 18.45 -67.12
CA ALA A 193 -26.92 19.09 -66.40
C ALA A 193 -27.27 19.35 -64.93
N LYS A 194 -28.52 19.73 -64.63
CA LYS A 194 -29.01 19.94 -63.27
C LYS A 194 -29.04 18.64 -62.46
N ALA A 195 -29.51 17.55 -63.07
CA ALA A 195 -29.48 16.23 -62.45
C ALA A 195 -28.03 15.75 -62.19
N ALA A 196 -27.12 15.97 -63.15
CA ALA A 196 -25.71 15.64 -63.00
C ALA A 196 -25.02 16.41 -61.88
N ALA A 197 -25.29 17.72 -61.75
CA ALA A 197 -24.78 18.54 -60.65
C ALA A 197 -25.30 18.06 -59.28
N ALA A 198 -26.62 17.80 -59.18
CA ALA A 198 -27.21 17.27 -57.95
C ALA A 198 -26.60 15.90 -57.55
N GLN A 199 -26.34 15.02 -58.53
CA GLN A 199 -25.68 13.74 -58.28
C GLN A 199 -24.23 13.92 -57.79
N ALA A 200 -23.48 14.85 -58.38
CA ALA A 200 -22.10 15.13 -57.95
C ALA A 200 -22.05 15.65 -56.51
N THR A 201 -22.93 16.57 -56.14
CA THR A 201 -23.07 17.05 -54.75
C THR A 201 -23.45 15.92 -53.80
N ALA A 202 -24.40 15.05 -54.17
CA ALA A 202 -24.78 13.90 -53.35
C ALA A 202 -23.61 12.92 -53.12
N ASN A 203 -22.81 12.64 -54.16
CA ASN A 203 -21.63 11.80 -54.07
C ASN A 203 -20.55 12.41 -53.15
N ARG A 204 -20.34 13.73 -53.22
CA ARG A 204 -19.42 14.43 -52.31
C ARG A 204 -19.90 14.34 -50.87
N LEU A 205 -21.17 14.64 -50.61
CA LEU A 205 -21.75 14.59 -49.27
C LEU A 205 -21.68 13.18 -48.66
N SER A 206 -21.93 12.14 -49.47
CA SER A 206 -21.76 10.74 -49.06
C SER A 206 -20.31 10.44 -48.64
N THR A 207 -19.34 10.91 -49.42
CA THR A 207 -17.90 10.72 -49.12
C THR A 207 -17.49 11.49 -47.86
N ILE A 208 -18.00 12.71 -47.65
CA ILE A 208 -17.80 13.48 -46.42
C ILE A 208 -18.41 12.74 -45.22
N GLY A 209 -19.59 12.13 -45.39
CA GLY A 209 -20.21 11.28 -44.37
C GLY A 209 -19.32 10.11 -43.96
N ALA A 210 -18.77 9.39 -44.94
CA ALA A 210 -17.81 8.31 -44.69
C ALA A 210 -16.54 8.79 -43.97
N LYS A 211 -15.99 9.95 -44.38
CA LYS A 211 -14.84 10.57 -43.70
C LYS A 211 -15.14 10.91 -42.25
N LYS A 212 -16.28 11.54 -41.97
CA LYS A 212 -16.70 11.88 -40.60
C LYS A 212 -16.87 10.64 -39.72
N ALA A 213 -17.44 9.57 -40.26
CA ALA A 213 -17.59 8.30 -39.55
C ALA A 213 -16.23 7.68 -39.18
N ASN A 214 -15.25 7.72 -40.09
CA ASN A 214 -13.91 7.23 -39.80
C ASN A 214 -13.15 8.15 -38.81
N ALA A 215 -13.26 9.47 -38.97
CA ALA A 215 -12.62 10.44 -38.09
C ALA A 215 -13.11 10.34 -36.62
N ALA A 216 -14.33 9.84 -36.39
CA ALA A 216 -14.82 9.58 -35.03
C ALA A 216 -13.97 8.55 -34.27
N LEU A 217 -13.31 7.62 -34.98
CA LEU A 217 -12.42 6.61 -34.39
C LEU A 217 -11.06 7.19 -33.97
N THR A 218 -10.68 8.36 -34.49
CA THR A 218 -9.37 9.00 -34.28
C THR A 218 -9.48 10.41 -33.73
N ILE A 219 -10.67 10.86 -33.33
CA ILE A 219 -10.90 12.24 -32.89
C ILE A 219 -10.01 12.57 -31.69
N ASN A 220 -9.28 13.69 -31.79
CA ASN A 220 -8.36 14.19 -30.76
C ASN A 220 -7.32 13.16 -30.25
N ALA A 221 -7.01 12.13 -31.05
CA ALA A 221 -6.11 11.07 -30.66
C ALA A 221 -4.98 10.90 -31.68
N THR A 222 -3.78 10.67 -31.17
CA THR A 222 -2.65 10.14 -31.93
C THR A 222 -2.67 8.61 -31.85
N VAL A 223 -1.80 7.94 -32.59
CA VAL A 223 -1.65 6.47 -32.50
C VAL A 223 -1.43 6.04 -31.04
N GLU A 224 -0.63 6.77 -30.27
CA GLU A 224 -0.29 6.40 -28.88
C GLU A 224 -1.35 6.82 -27.87
N THR A 225 -2.09 7.89 -28.12
CA THR A 225 -3.11 8.41 -27.19
C THR A 225 -4.52 7.88 -27.47
N ASN A 226 -4.68 7.04 -28.49
CA ASN A 226 -5.97 6.42 -28.79
C ASN A 226 -6.39 5.45 -27.66
N PRO A 227 -7.66 5.45 -27.21
CA PRO A 227 -8.15 4.58 -26.14
C PRO A 227 -7.85 3.09 -26.37
N GLU A 228 -7.88 2.60 -27.61
CA GLU A 228 -7.58 1.20 -27.92
C GLU A 228 -6.11 0.84 -27.64
N VAL A 229 -5.19 1.76 -27.93
CA VAL A 229 -3.75 1.59 -27.70
C VAL A 229 -3.44 1.78 -26.23
N MET A 230 -4.05 2.77 -25.56
CA MET A 230 -3.88 2.96 -24.12
C MET A 230 -4.36 1.74 -23.32
N LEU A 231 -5.51 1.14 -23.69
CA LEU A 231 -5.99 -0.09 -23.05
C LEU A 231 -5.02 -1.25 -23.26
N ALA A 232 -4.48 -1.42 -24.47
CA ALA A 232 -3.51 -2.46 -24.74
C ALA A 232 -2.19 -2.22 -24.00
N LYS A 233 -1.75 -0.96 -23.87
CA LYS A 233 -0.58 -0.58 -23.08
C LYS A 233 -0.77 -0.88 -21.59
N ALA A 234 -1.92 -0.53 -21.02
CA ALA A 234 -2.25 -0.86 -19.64
C ALA A 234 -2.24 -2.39 -19.38
N LYS A 235 -2.66 -3.20 -20.37
CA LYS A 235 -2.55 -4.66 -20.27
C LYS A 235 -1.10 -5.17 -20.29
N VAL A 236 -0.22 -4.54 -21.06
CA VAL A 236 1.23 -4.84 -21.02
C VAL A 236 1.79 -4.49 -19.65
N GLU A 237 1.51 -3.30 -19.13
CA GLU A 237 1.97 -2.86 -17.80
C GLU A 237 1.47 -3.79 -16.69
N GLN A 238 0.20 -4.21 -16.74
CA GLN A 238 -0.35 -5.18 -15.80
C GLN A 238 0.40 -6.53 -15.88
N ALA A 239 0.63 -7.06 -17.08
CA ALA A 239 1.36 -8.31 -17.26
C ALA A 239 2.83 -8.20 -16.80
N GLN A 240 3.47 -7.03 -16.96
CA GLN A 240 4.81 -6.77 -16.43
C GLN A 240 4.83 -6.77 -14.90
N VAL A 241 3.83 -6.15 -14.26
CA VAL A 241 3.70 -6.15 -12.81
C VAL A 241 3.48 -7.56 -12.28
N ASP A 242 2.62 -8.34 -12.94
CA ASP A 242 2.35 -9.73 -12.52
C ASP A 242 3.58 -10.63 -12.73
N LEU A 243 4.36 -10.41 -13.80
CA LEU A 243 5.66 -11.04 -13.98
C LEU A 243 6.66 -10.63 -12.89
N ALA A 244 6.72 -9.35 -12.52
CA ALA A 244 7.61 -8.91 -11.44
C ALA A 244 7.22 -9.52 -10.08
N ARG A 245 5.92 -9.77 -9.86
CA ARG A 245 5.37 -10.37 -8.64
C ARG A 245 5.65 -11.87 -8.51
N THR A 246 6.14 -12.55 -9.55
CA THR A 246 6.62 -13.95 -9.43
C THR A 246 7.89 -14.04 -8.58
N VAL A 247 8.64 -12.94 -8.46
CA VAL A 247 9.84 -12.82 -7.64
C VAL A 247 9.47 -12.19 -6.30
N ILE A 248 9.37 -13.01 -5.27
CA ILE A 248 8.99 -12.59 -3.92
C ILE A 248 10.25 -12.15 -3.17
N LYS A 249 10.26 -10.89 -2.73
CA LYS A 249 11.40 -10.26 -2.07
C LYS A 249 11.13 -9.98 -0.60
N ALA A 250 12.20 -9.82 0.18
CA ALA A 250 12.10 -9.42 1.58
C ALA A 250 11.57 -7.98 1.71
N PRO A 251 10.49 -7.74 2.48
CA PRO A 251 9.93 -6.40 2.66
C PRO A 251 10.78 -5.53 3.61
N VAL A 252 11.51 -6.15 4.54
CA VAL A 252 12.35 -5.49 5.56
C VAL A 252 13.62 -6.30 5.79
N ASP A 253 14.66 -5.65 6.33
CA ASP A 253 15.85 -6.35 6.82
C ASP A 253 15.52 -7.14 8.10
N GLY A 254 15.99 -8.38 8.20
CA GLY A 254 15.67 -9.21 9.36
C GLY A 254 16.17 -10.63 9.27
N VAL A 255 15.61 -11.51 10.10
CA VAL A 255 15.89 -12.95 10.09
C VAL A 255 14.63 -13.73 9.77
N ILE A 256 14.77 -14.76 8.93
CA ILE A 256 13.68 -15.70 8.63
C ILE A 256 13.36 -16.52 9.88
N ALA A 257 12.17 -16.31 10.46
CA ALA A 257 11.76 -16.99 11.69
C ALA A 257 11.06 -18.33 11.41
N ARG A 258 10.18 -18.35 10.40
CA ARG A 258 9.47 -19.58 10.01
C ARG A 258 9.22 -19.59 8.51
N ARG A 259 9.71 -20.63 7.84
CA ARG A 259 9.47 -20.92 6.43
C ARG A 259 8.48 -22.08 6.30
N GLN A 260 7.35 -21.83 5.64
CA GLN A 260 6.29 -22.83 5.42
C GLN A 260 6.23 -23.34 3.98
N VAL A 261 6.92 -22.66 3.06
CA VAL A 261 6.91 -22.97 1.63
C VAL A 261 8.00 -23.98 1.22
N GLN A 262 7.66 -24.90 0.32
CA GLN A 262 8.58 -25.88 -0.27
C GLN A 262 8.67 -25.74 -1.80
N VAL A 263 9.81 -26.13 -2.37
CA VAL A 263 9.99 -26.20 -3.84
C VAL A 263 8.99 -27.21 -4.43
N GLY A 264 8.34 -26.83 -5.54
CA GLY A 264 7.29 -27.62 -6.19
C GLY A 264 5.89 -27.45 -5.58
N GLN A 265 5.76 -26.77 -4.44
CA GLN A 265 4.45 -26.46 -3.86
C GLN A 265 3.73 -25.42 -4.72
N ARG A 266 2.41 -25.60 -4.90
CA ARG A 266 1.55 -24.58 -5.50
C ARG A 266 1.02 -23.66 -4.42
N VAL A 267 1.28 -22.37 -4.55
CA VAL A 267 0.88 -21.33 -3.59
C VAL A 267 -0.22 -20.45 -4.17
N GLN A 268 -1.12 -19.97 -3.31
CA GLN A 268 -2.19 -19.05 -3.68
C GLN A 268 -1.92 -17.63 -3.20
N ASN A 269 -2.52 -16.63 -3.87
CA ASN A 269 -2.46 -15.24 -3.42
C ASN A 269 -2.92 -15.10 -1.95
N GLY A 270 -2.10 -14.41 -1.13
CA GLY A 270 -2.35 -14.18 0.29
C GLY A 270 -1.97 -15.34 1.22
N GLU A 271 -1.49 -16.47 0.68
CA GLU A 271 -0.98 -17.58 1.50
C GLU A 271 0.31 -17.19 2.23
N ARG A 272 0.44 -17.52 3.52
CA ARG A 272 1.65 -17.22 4.30
C ARG A 272 2.78 -18.16 3.89
N LEU A 273 3.84 -17.60 3.30
CA LEU A 273 5.01 -18.39 2.87
C LEU A 273 6.06 -18.45 3.96
N MET A 274 6.34 -17.29 4.58
CA MET A 274 7.30 -17.16 5.66
C MET A 274 7.11 -15.88 6.46
N SER A 275 7.78 -15.79 7.61
CA SER A 275 7.86 -14.59 8.44
C SER A 275 9.29 -14.07 8.55
N VAL A 276 9.43 -12.75 8.44
CA VAL A 276 10.70 -12.02 8.62
C VAL A 276 10.60 -11.18 9.89
N VAL A 277 11.55 -11.36 10.79
CA VAL A 277 11.62 -10.64 12.07
C VAL A 277 12.68 -9.53 11.97
N PRO A 278 12.30 -8.25 12.08
CA PRO A 278 13.26 -7.15 12.07
C PRO A 278 14.03 -7.09 13.40
N LEU A 279 15.33 -7.32 13.37
CA LEU A 279 16.17 -7.33 14.59
C LEU A 279 16.50 -5.93 15.13
N HIS A 280 16.29 -4.88 14.33
CA HIS A 280 16.63 -3.50 14.68
C HIS A 280 15.49 -2.73 15.37
N ASP A 281 14.25 -3.26 15.33
CA ASP A 281 13.05 -2.65 15.91
C ASP A 281 12.36 -3.60 16.93
N VAL A 282 13.18 -4.23 17.77
CA VAL A 282 12.70 -5.07 18.88
C VAL A 282 12.26 -4.19 20.05
N HIS A 283 11.10 -4.50 20.62
CA HIS A 283 10.57 -3.91 21.85
C HIS A 283 10.42 -4.99 22.92
N VAL A 284 10.07 -4.57 24.14
CA VAL A 284 9.84 -5.48 25.26
C VAL A 284 8.42 -5.31 25.77
N ASP A 285 7.69 -6.42 25.84
CA ASP A 285 6.39 -6.49 26.47
C ASP A 285 6.56 -6.99 27.89
N ALA A 286 6.51 -6.05 28.84
CA ALA A 286 6.73 -6.31 30.26
C ALA A 286 5.40 -6.30 31.03
N ASN A 287 5.07 -7.42 31.66
CA ASN A 287 3.81 -7.60 32.37
C ASN A 287 3.99 -7.26 33.86
N PHE A 288 3.45 -6.12 34.27
CA PHE A 288 3.48 -5.68 35.67
C PHE A 288 2.17 -6.00 36.38
N LYS A 289 2.22 -6.26 37.69
CA LYS A 289 0.99 -6.42 38.47
C LYS A 289 0.25 -5.09 38.53
N GLU A 290 -1.08 -5.11 38.45
CA GLU A 290 -1.92 -3.90 38.52
C GLU A 290 -1.57 -3.01 39.73
N VAL A 291 -1.25 -3.62 40.88
CA VAL A 291 -0.88 -2.92 42.11
C VAL A 291 0.47 -2.19 42.04
N GLU A 292 1.36 -2.61 41.14
CA GLU A 292 2.70 -2.06 40.94
C GLU A 292 2.69 -0.85 39.98
N LEU A 293 1.62 -0.69 39.20
CA LEU A 293 1.53 0.35 38.15
C LEU A 293 1.11 1.74 38.64
N ARG A 294 0.81 1.91 39.93
CA ARG A 294 0.25 3.16 40.51
C ARG A 294 1.05 4.43 40.17
N HIS A 295 2.37 4.31 40.09
CA HIS A 295 3.29 5.42 39.83
C HIS A 295 3.97 5.32 38.46
N VAL A 296 3.57 4.34 37.64
CA VAL A 296 4.14 4.14 36.31
C VAL A 296 3.48 5.08 35.31
N LYS A 297 4.29 5.79 34.53
CA LYS A 297 3.85 6.74 33.50
C LYS A 297 4.66 6.54 32.22
N ILE A 298 4.03 6.84 31.09
CA ILE A 298 4.70 6.86 29.78
C ILE A 298 5.88 7.85 29.82
N GLY A 299 7.03 7.45 29.26
CA GLY A 299 8.27 8.20 29.24
C GLY A 299 9.21 7.95 30.42
N GLN A 300 8.86 7.08 31.37
CA GLN A 300 9.80 6.68 32.43
C GLN A 300 10.91 5.78 31.84
N PRO A 301 12.17 5.97 32.29
CA PRO A 301 13.28 5.14 31.84
C PRO A 301 13.17 3.73 32.44
N VAL A 302 13.55 2.75 31.64
CA VAL A 302 13.52 1.33 31.99
C VAL A 302 14.87 0.71 31.69
N GLU A 303 15.38 -0.06 32.64
CA GLU A 303 16.53 -0.94 32.45
C GLU A 303 16.01 -2.35 32.23
N VAL A 304 16.43 -2.98 31.13
CA VAL A 304 16.02 -4.33 30.79
C VAL A 304 17.25 -5.20 30.63
N THR A 305 17.23 -6.39 31.21
CA THR A 305 18.30 -7.40 31.10
C THR A 305 17.72 -8.65 30.48
N ALA A 306 18.42 -9.22 29.49
CA ALA A 306 18.00 -10.47 28.85
C ALA A 306 18.74 -11.64 29.49
N ASP A 307 18.01 -12.71 29.82
CA ASP A 307 18.58 -13.89 30.48
C ASP A 307 19.72 -14.51 29.65
N ILE A 308 19.63 -14.44 28.32
CA ILE A 308 20.63 -14.99 27.39
C ILE A 308 22.01 -14.32 27.50
N TYR A 309 22.06 -13.03 27.86
CA TYR A 309 23.30 -12.26 27.98
C TYR A 309 23.74 -12.08 29.45
N GLY A 310 22.86 -12.41 30.40
CA GLY A 310 23.04 -12.22 31.84
C GLY A 310 23.24 -10.75 32.22
N ASP A 311 23.67 -10.51 33.46
CA ASP A 311 23.81 -9.17 34.07
C ASP A 311 24.87 -8.27 33.39
N LYS A 312 25.59 -8.78 32.39
CA LYS A 312 26.65 -8.06 31.69
C LYS A 312 26.12 -7.09 30.63
N VAL A 313 24.93 -7.34 30.11
CA VAL A 313 24.32 -6.53 29.04
C VAL A 313 23.01 -5.95 29.55
N VAL A 314 23.02 -4.64 29.78
CA VAL A 314 21.84 -3.87 30.17
C VAL A 314 21.37 -3.07 28.98
N TYR A 315 20.10 -3.25 28.61
CA TYR A 315 19.43 -2.44 27.60
C TYR A 315 18.67 -1.30 28.28
N HIS A 316 18.84 -0.10 27.75
CA HIS A 316 18.13 1.08 28.20
C HIS A 316 16.97 1.37 27.27
N GLY A 317 15.81 1.62 27.87
CA GLY A 317 14.59 1.92 27.14
C GLY A 317 13.71 2.93 27.86
N VAL A 318 12.54 3.15 27.28
CA VAL A 318 11.49 4.00 27.85
C VAL A 318 10.15 3.30 27.76
N VAL A 319 9.30 3.51 28.76
CA VAL A 319 7.89 3.07 28.69
C VAL A 319 7.21 3.86 27.58
N SER A 320 6.89 3.20 26.47
CA SER A 320 6.27 3.82 25.29
C SER A 320 4.76 3.69 25.29
N GLY A 321 4.21 2.63 25.89
CA GLY A 321 2.77 2.42 25.93
C GLY A 321 2.30 1.49 27.05
N VAL A 322 1.01 1.61 27.37
CA VAL A 322 0.28 0.69 28.27
C VAL A 322 -0.75 -0.03 27.42
N SER A 323 -0.83 -1.37 27.52
CA SER A 323 -1.85 -2.14 26.79
C SER A 323 -3.27 -1.71 27.18
N GLY A 324 -4.20 -1.78 26.23
CA GLY A 324 -5.62 -1.46 26.45
C GLY A 324 -6.39 -2.46 27.33
N GLY A 325 -5.76 -3.57 27.72
CA GLY A 325 -6.37 -4.58 28.58
C GLY A 325 -5.38 -5.66 29.03
N THR A 326 -5.78 -6.45 30.01
CA THR A 326 -4.97 -7.55 30.58
C THR A 326 -5.03 -8.78 29.67
N GLY A 327 -4.02 -9.65 29.75
CA GLY A 327 -4.00 -10.88 28.95
C GLY A 327 -5.23 -11.79 29.19
N SER A 328 -5.82 -11.76 30.39
CA SER A 328 -7.06 -12.48 30.70
C SER A 328 -8.29 -11.93 29.96
N ALA A 329 -8.33 -10.63 29.69
CA ALA A 329 -9.46 -9.97 29.02
C ALA A 329 -9.48 -10.27 27.52
N PHE A 330 -8.31 -10.52 26.91
CA PHE A 330 -8.15 -10.85 25.49
C PHE A 330 -7.99 -12.36 25.23
N SER A 331 -8.13 -13.20 26.27
CA SER A 331 -8.02 -14.66 26.11
C SER A 331 -9.22 -15.21 25.33
N MET A 332 -8.96 -16.11 24.37
CA MET A 332 -9.99 -16.85 23.65
C MET A 332 -10.84 -17.74 24.57
N ILE A 333 -10.29 -18.13 25.73
CA ILE A 333 -11.01 -18.82 26.81
C ILE A 333 -10.74 -18.06 28.10
N PRO A 334 -11.66 -17.17 28.53
CA PRO A 334 -11.51 -16.46 29.79
C PRO A 334 -11.63 -17.41 30.98
N ALA A 335 -10.90 -17.11 32.06
CA ALA A 335 -11.08 -17.83 33.32
C ALA A 335 -12.50 -17.54 33.86
N GLN A 336 -13.38 -18.54 33.84
CA GLN A 336 -14.70 -18.46 34.46
C GLN A 336 -14.65 -19.06 35.86
N ASN A 337 -15.08 -18.28 36.86
CA ASN A 337 -15.26 -18.77 38.22
C ASN A 337 -16.58 -19.55 38.28
N ALA A 338 -16.54 -20.83 37.91
CA ALA A 338 -17.73 -21.66 37.73
C ALA A 338 -18.47 -22.05 39.04
N THR A 339 -17.92 -21.75 40.22
CA THR A 339 -18.45 -22.24 41.50
C THR A 339 -18.38 -21.20 42.62
N GLY A 340 -19.35 -20.28 42.68
CA GLY A 340 -19.85 -19.59 43.89
C GLY A 340 -18.89 -18.84 44.85
N ASN A 341 -17.57 -18.97 44.74
CA ASN A 341 -16.57 -18.37 45.60
C ASN A 341 -15.71 -17.44 44.74
N TRP A 342 -16.00 -16.15 44.81
CA TRP A 342 -15.26 -15.13 44.07
C TRP A 342 -13.95 -14.81 44.80
N ILE A 343 -12.81 -15.05 44.14
CA ILE A 343 -11.48 -14.69 44.64
C ILE A 343 -10.93 -13.56 43.75
N LYS A 344 -10.54 -12.43 44.37
CA LYS A 344 -9.87 -11.33 43.68
C LYS A 344 -8.44 -11.76 43.31
N VAL A 345 -8.18 -11.98 42.03
CA VAL A 345 -6.84 -12.27 41.50
C VAL A 345 -6.25 -11.00 40.90
N VAL A 346 -5.01 -10.68 41.30
CA VAL A 346 -4.28 -9.54 40.74
C VAL A 346 -3.98 -9.80 39.27
N GLN A 347 -4.41 -8.90 38.40
CA GLN A 347 -4.15 -9.01 36.98
C GLN A 347 -2.81 -8.38 36.60
N ARG A 348 -2.24 -8.85 35.49
CA ARG A 348 -1.04 -8.27 34.89
C ARG A 348 -1.41 -7.45 33.66
N LEU A 349 -0.93 -6.22 33.60
CA LEU A 349 -1.14 -5.32 32.48
C LEU A 349 0.19 -5.17 31.72
N PRO A 350 0.25 -5.57 30.43
CA PRO A 350 1.45 -5.41 29.63
C PRO A 350 1.79 -3.93 29.42
N LEU A 351 3.05 -3.58 29.64
CA LEU A 351 3.66 -2.32 29.23
C LEU A 351 4.58 -2.57 28.05
N ARG A 352 4.49 -1.72 27.03
CA ARG A 352 5.44 -1.72 25.91
C ARG A 352 6.62 -0.82 26.26
N ILE A 353 7.82 -1.35 26.11
CA ILE A 353 9.09 -0.66 26.36
C ILE A 353 9.86 -0.62 25.04
N THR A 354 10.21 0.58 24.60
CA THR A 354 11.06 0.78 23.42
C THR A 354 12.52 0.84 23.87
N LEU A 355 13.40 0.09 23.21
CA LEU A 355 14.83 -0.01 23.52
C LEU A 355 15.67 0.94 22.66
N ASP A 356 16.88 1.26 23.12
CA ASP A 356 17.87 2.01 22.33
C ASP A 356 18.40 1.18 21.15
N LYS A 357 18.27 1.72 19.93
CA LYS A 357 18.70 1.07 18.68
C LYS A 357 20.20 0.78 18.65
N SER A 358 21.02 1.61 19.29
CA SER A 358 22.47 1.44 19.29
C SER A 358 22.94 0.25 20.14
N GLU A 359 22.20 -0.07 21.20
CA GLU A 359 22.48 -1.21 22.08
C GLU A 359 21.96 -2.51 21.45
N LEU A 360 20.78 -2.45 20.81
CA LEU A 360 20.25 -3.54 19.99
C LEU A 360 21.18 -3.94 18.84
N ALA A 361 21.82 -2.97 18.18
CA ALA A 361 22.76 -3.24 17.09
C ALA A 361 24.03 -3.98 17.56
N LYS A 362 24.48 -3.73 18.78
CA LYS A 362 25.66 -4.42 19.37
C LYS A 362 25.30 -5.82 19.85
N HIS A 363 24.12 -5.98 20.42
CA HIS A 363 23.62 -7.24 20.97
C HIS A 363 22.19 -7.48 20.49
N PRO A 364 22.01 -8.07 19.30
CA PRO A 364 20.69 -8.33 18.75
C PRO A 364 19.86 -9.23 19.66
N LEU A 365 18.58 -8.89 19.84
CA LEU A 365 17.62 -9.69 20.60
C LEU A 365 16.71 -10.44 19.62
N GLN A 366 16.59 -11.75 19.82
CA GLN A 366 15.57 -12.54 19.14
C GLN A 366 14.23 -12.32 19.82
N VAL A 367 13.12 -12.54 19.11
CA VAL A 367 11.77 -12.43 19.66
C VAL A 367 11.47 -13.62 20.58
N GLY A 368 10.80 -13.36 21.70
CA GLY A 368 10.33 -14.36 22.67
C GLY A 368 11.34 -14.70 23.77
N LEU A 369 12.45 -13.96 23.88
CA LEU A 369 13.43 -14.16 24.95
C LEU A 369 12.91 -13.56 26.26
N SER A 370 13.08 -14.30 27.35
CA SER A 370 12.76 -13.85 28.70
C SER A 370 13.71 -12.75 29.16
N MET A 371 13.14 -11.77 29.86
CA MET A 371 13.85 -10.58 30.33
C MET A 371 13.35 -10.13 31.70
N ILE A 372 14.20 -9.43 32.42
CA ILE A 372 13.86 -8.71 33.64
C ILE A 372 13.83 -7.22 33.33
N ALA A 373 12.71 -6.56 33.60
CA ALA A 373 12.52 -5.13 33.34
C ALA A 373 12.35 -4.36 34.66
N THR A 374 13.13 -3.31 34.85
CA THR A 374 13.10 -2.43 36.03
C THR A 374 12.85 -0.98 35.63
N ILE A 375 11.73 -0.42 36.09
CA ILE A 375 11.29 0.95 35.81
C ILE A 375 11.73 1.88 36.94
N ASP A 376 12.38 3.00 36.62
CA ASP A 376 12.65 4.07 37.58
C ASP A 376 11.49 5.08 37.58
N THR A 377 10.71 5.10 38.67
CA THR A 377 9.51 5.94 38.80
C THR A 377 9.82 7.40 39.18
N ARG A 378 11.09 7.78 39.40
CA ARG A 378 11.49 9.13 39.85
C ARG A 378 11.60 10.14 38.71
N LYS A 379 11.90 9.67 37.50
CA LYS A 379 12.25 10.53 36.35
C LYS A 379 11.25 10.31 35.23
N ILE A 380 10.72 11.38 34.66
CA ILE A 380 10.04 11.33 33.36
C ILE A 380 11.04 11.84 32.34
N LYS A 381 11.57 10.96 31.49
CA LYS A 381 12.34 11.37 30.32
C LYS A 381 11.31 11.83 29.28
N LYS A 382 11.31 13.12 28.91
CA LYS A 382 10.45 13.59 27.82
C LYS A 382 10.86 12.83 26.55
N LEU A 383 9.92 12.11 25.92
CA LEU A 383 10.16 11.53 24.60
C LEU A 383 10.55 12.68 23.65
N ASN A 384 11.63 12.50 22.90
CA ASN A 384 11.97 13.45 21.84
C ASN A 384 10.95 13.29 20.71
N THR A 385 10.49 14.40 20.15
CA THR A 385 9.42 14.52 19.16
C THR A 385 9.68 13.81 17.82
N SER A 386 10.90 13.31 17.58
CA SER A 386 11.22 12.44 16.44
C SER A 386 10.65 11.02 16.57
N ASP A 387 10.46 10.53 17.80
CA ASP A 387 9.94 9.17 18.04
C ASP A 387 8.40 9.15 18.06
N SER A 388 7.75 10.31 18.17
CA SER A 388 6.29 10.46 18.08
C SER A 388 5.76 10.52 16.64
N GLU A 389 6.60 10.90 15.66
CA GLU A 389 6.16 10.97 14.25
C GLU A 389 5.90 9.58 13.67
N GLY A 390 6.70 8.56 14.04
CA GLY A 390 6.44 7.17 13.65
C GLY A 390 5.17 6.55 14.25
N LEU A 391 4.65 7.11 15.35
CA LEU A 391 3.39 6.68 15.98
C LEU A 391 2.17 7.46 15.47
N ALA A 392 2.37 8.65 14.88
CA ALA A 392 1.28 9.46 14.32
C ALA A 392 0.86 8.98 12.91
N THR A 393 1.79 8.46 12.10
CA THR A 393 1.48 7.85 10.80
C THR A 393 0.66 6.57 10.90
N ALA A 394 0.74 5.83 12.02
CA ALA A 394 -0.08 4.64 12.25
C ALA A 394 -1.57 4.94 12.60
N ARG A 395 -1.98 6.20 12.65
CA ARG A 395 -3.38 6.62 12.88
C ARG A 395 -4.10 7.09 11.62
N GLN A 396 -3.44 7.15 10.46
CA GLN A 396 -4.04 7.65 9.22
C GLN A 396 -4.02 6.69 8.02
N ASP A 397 -3.53 5.45 8.17
CA ASP A 397 -3.62 4.41 7.14
C ASP A 397 -4.46 3.21 7.60
#